data_AF-A0A7Z9WQE1-F1
#
_entry.id   AF-A0A7Z9WQE1-F1
#
_cell.length_a   1.000
_cell.length_b   1.000
_cell.length_c   1.000
_cell.angle_alpha   90.00
_cell.angle_beta   90.00
_cell.angle_gamma   90.00
#
_symmetry.space_group_name_H-M   'P 1'
#
loop_
_entity.id
_entity.type
_entity.pdbx_description
1 polymer ?
#
loop_
_entity_poly.entity_id
_entity_poly.type
_entity_poly.pdbx_seq_one_letter_code
_entity_poly.pdbx_strand_id
1 'polypeptide(L)'
;ELGGEKVEVIRWSEDVRELIKSCLEPARVLEIEIDEGERKARVVVPDDELSLAIGKGGHNTRLTAQLTGYAIEVTSPKELQAKTETETETETERAANADRV
;
A
#
# COMPACT_ATOMS: atom_id res chain seq x y z
N GLU A 1 4.41 -3.29 32.08
CA GLU A 1 2.99 -3.25 31.71
C GLU A 1 2.91 -2.90 30.23
N LEU A 2 2.29 -3.74 29.40
CA LEU A 2 2.16 -3.46 27.97
C LEU A 2 1.07 -2.40 27.80
N GLY A 3 1.48 -1.15 27.63
CA GLY A 3 0.65 0.07 27.68
C GLY A 3 -0.34 0.20 26.51
N GLY A 4 -1.33 -0.69 26.45
CA GLY A 4 -2.49 -0.57 25.56
C GLY A 4 -2.19 -0.76 24.06
N GLU A 5 -1.03 -1.28 23.69
CA GLU A 5 -0.71 -1.63 22.31
C GLU A 5 -1.53 -2.85 21.87
N LYS A 6 -2.28 -2.71 20.77
CA LYS A 6 -3.10 -3.80 20.24
C LYS A 6 -2.20 -4.80 19.51
N VAL A 7 -2.14 -6.02 20.03
CA VAL A 7 -1.41 -7.12 19.41
C VAL A 7 -2.40 -7.92 18.55
N GLU A 8 -2.11 -8.01 17.25
CA GLU A 8 -2.86 -8.85 16.31
C GLU A 8 -2.02 -10.07 15.94
N VAL A 9 -2.65 -11.24 15.87
CA VAL A 9 -2.00 -12.50 15.48
C VAL A 9 -2.47 -12.87 14.09
N ILE A 10 -1.53 -12.94 13.15
CA ILE A 10 -1.80 -13.25 11.75
C ILE A 10 -1.15 -14.59 11.37
N ARG A 11 -1.63 -15.20 10.29
CA ARG A 11 -0.97 -16.38 9.73
C ARG A 11 0.22 -15.96 8.87
N TRP A 12 1.38 -16.54 9.17
CA TRP A 12 2.56 -16.40 8.33
C TRP A 12 2.40 -17.18 7.02
N SER A 13 2.88 -16.61 5.92
CA SER A 13 2.96 -17.25 4.60
C SER A 13 4.29 -16.90 3.95
N GLU A 14 4.87 -17.84 3.21
CA GLU A 14 6.04 -17.58 2.36
C GLU A 14 5.66 -16.81 1.09
N ASP A 15 4.40 -16.90 0.67
CA ASP A 15 3.86 -16.08 -0.41
C ASP A 15 3.59 -14.66 0.09
N VAL A 16 4.28 -13.68 -0.52
CA VAL A 16 4.22 -12.28 -0.09
C VAL A 16 2.83 -11.68 -0.24
N ARG A 17 2.05 -12.11 -1.25
CA ARG A 17 0.68 -11.63 -1.45
C ARG A 17 -0.22 -12.09 -0.30
N GLU A 18 -0.15 -13.37 0.06
CA GLU A 18 -0.92 -13.91 1.19
C GLU A 18 -0.45 -13.34 2.54
N LEU A 19 0.86 -13.07 2.69
CA LEU A 19 1.39 -12.42 3.89
C LEU A 19 0.87 -10.99 4.03
N ILE A 20 0.93 -10.17 2.97
CA ILE A 20 0.39 -8.79 2.95
C ILE A 20 -1.09 -8.80 3.28
N LYS A 21 -1.85 -9.70 2.66
CA LYS A 21 -3.29 -9.84 2.91
C LYS A 21 -3.59 -10.15 4.38
N SER A 22 -2.82 -11.07 4.97
CA SER A 22 -2.95 -11.43 6.39
C SER A 22 -2.60 -10.27 7.33
N CYS A 23 -1.58 -9.46 6.98
CA CYS A 23 -1.20 -8.27 7.76
C CYS A 23 -2.24 -7.15 7.76
N LEU A 24 -3.06 -7.07 6.71
CA LEU A 24 -4.08 -6.03 6.58
C LEU A 24 -5.42 -6.45 7.17
N GLU A 25 -5.59 -7.70 7.61
CA GLU A 25 -6.77 -8.10 8.39
C GLU A 25 -6.91 -7.19 9.61
N PRO A 26 -8.12 -6.68 9.92
CA PRO A 26 -9.44 -7.08 9.41
C PRO A 26 -9.92 -6.39 8.12
N ALA A 27 -9.13 -5.54 7.47
CA ALA A 27 -9.55 -4.84 6.25
C ALA A 27 -9.63 -5.79 5.05
N ARG A 28 -10.65 -5.61 4.20
CA ARG A 28 -10.85 -6.41 3.00
C ARG A 28 -9.96 -5.89 1.88
N VAL A 29 -9.14 -6.78 1.35
CA VAL A 29 -8.33 -6.49 0.17
C VAL A 29 -9.09 -6.87 -1.09
N LEU A 30 -9.21 -5.91 -2.02
CA LEU A 30 -9.82 -6.10 -3.34
C LEU A 30 -8.77 -6.59 -4.35
N GLU A 31 -7.61 -5.95 -4.35
CA GLU A 31 -6.53 -6.24 -5.30
C GLU A 31 -5.16 -6.00 -4.64
N ILE A 32 -4.17 -6.80 -5.05
CA ILE A 32 -2.77 -6.66 -4.64
C ILE A 32 -1.92 -6.73 -5.89
N GLU A 33 -1.25 -5.62 -6.20
CA GLU A 33 -0.23 -5.51 -7.23
C GLU A 33 1.14 -5.46 -6.55
N ILE A 34 2.03 -6.37 -6.94
CA ILE A 34 3.37 -6.47 -6.36
C ILE A 34 4.37 -6.18 -7.46
N ASP A 35 5.23 -5.20 -7.21
CA ASP A 35 6.40 -4.94 -8.00
C ASP A 35 7.61 -5.54 -7.29
N GLU A 36 8.11 -6.66 -7.82
CA GLU A 36 9.27 -7.35 -7.27
C GLU A 36 10.59 -6.60 -7.54
N GLY A 37 10.64 -5.75 -8.57
CA GLY A 37 11.83 -4.99 -8.94
C GLY A 37 12.12 -3.84 -7.97
N GLU A 38 11.09 -3.08 -7.62
CA GLU A 38 11.15 -1.98 -6.66
C GLU A 38 10.84 -2.41 -5.23
N ARG A 39 10.47 -3.69 -5.01
CA ARG A 39 9.95 -4.23 -3.75
C ARG A 39 8.82 -3.36 -3.20
N LYS A 40 7.87 -3.03 -4.06
CA LYS A 40 6.66 -2.27 -3.71
C LYS A 40 5.45 -3.18 -3.82
N ALA A 41 4.47 -2.96 -2.96
CA ALA A 41 3.18 -3.60 -3.07
C ALA A 41 2.08 -2.55 -2.94
N ARG A 42 1.27 -2.43 -3.99
CA ARG A 42 0.08 -1.59 -4.01
C ARG A 42 -1.12 -2.46 -3.66
N VAL A 43 -1.86 -2.04 -2.65
CA VAL A 43 -3.03 -2.76 -2.16
C VAL A 43 -4.25 -1.88 -2.31
N VAL A 44 -5.26 -2.40 -3.00
CA VAL A 44 -6.53 -1.71 -3.21
C VAL A 44 -7.55 -2.26 -2.21
N VAL A 45 -8.14 -1.35 -1.43
CA VAL A 45 -9.17 -1.66 -0.43
C VAL A 45 -10.43 -0.83 -0.69
N PRO A 46 -11.60 -1.20 -0.14
CA PRO A 46 -12.79 -0.35 -0.18
C PRO A 46 -12.50 1.02 0.47
N ASP A 47 -13.14 2.07 -0.04
CA ASP A 47 -12.95 3.44 0.46
C ASP A 47 -13.26 3.57 1.96
N ASP A 48 -14.33 2.90 2.41
CA ASP A 48 -14.75 2.85 3.82
C ASP A 48 -13.72 2.17 4.74
N GLU A 49 -12.86 1.31 4.19
CA GLU A 49 -11.85 0.54 4.94
C GLU A 49 -10.43 1.06 4.73
N LEU A 50 -10.23 2.10 3.91
CA LEU A 50 -8.92 2.71 3.65
C LEU A 50 -8.21 3.14 4.95
N SER A 51 -8.94 3.83 5.82
CA SER A 51 -8.40 4.27 7.11
C SER A 51 -8.07 3.09 8.06
N LEU A 52 -8.86 2.02 8.00
CA LEU A 52 -8.65 0.81 8.78
C LEU A 52 -7.39 0.06 8.32
N ALA A 53 -7.24 -0.11 7.02
CA ALA A 53 -6.09 -0.78 6.40
C ALA A 53 -4.77 -0.04 6.67
N ILE A 54 -4.77 1.29 6.59
CA ILE A 54 -3.60 2.14 6.92
C ILE A 54 -3.31 2.10 8.43
N GLY A 55 -4.36 2.06 9.25
CA GLY A 55 -4.27 2.17 10.70
C GLY A 55 -3.95 3.57 11.18
N LYS A 56 -4.12 3.82 12.49
CA LYS A 56 -3.90 5.15 13.09
C LYS A 56 -2.46 5.60 12.87
N GLY A 57 -2.24 6.64 12.06
CA GLY A 57 -0.90 7.17 11.75
C GLY A 57 -0.03 6.25 10.88
N GLY A 58 -0.64 5.33 10.11
CA GLY A 58 0.10 4.45 9.21
C GLY A 58 0.85 3.31 9.91
N HIS A 59 0.52 3.02 11.18
CA HIS A 59 1.18 1.95 11.92
C HIS A 59 1.00 0.59 11.25
N ASN A 60 -0.18 0.30 10.69
CA ASN A 60 -0.45 -1.02 10.13
C ASN A 60 0.34 -1.26 8.83
N THR A 61 0.33 -0.27 7.93
CA THR A 61 1.14 -0.29 6.70
C THR A 61 2.63 -0.33 7.00
N ARG A 62 3.11 0.43 8.00
CA ARG A 62 4.52 0.44 8.39
C ARG A 62 4.99 -0.87 9.01
N LEU A 63 4.15 -1.53 9.82
CA LEU A 63 4.47 -2.85 10.37
C LEU A 63 4.46 -3.92 9.28
N THR A 64 3.46 -3.88 8.40
CA THR A 64 3.40 -4.76 7.22
C THR A 64 4.66 -4.62 6.38
N ALA A 65 5.10 -3.39 6.11
CA ALA A 65 6.31 -3.13 5.32
C ALA A 65 7.58 -3.69 5.96
N GLN A 66 7.68 -3.61 7.29
CA GLN A 66 8.81 -4.20 8.01
C GLN A 66 8.77 -5.72 8.00
N LEU A 67 7.57 -6.31 8.07
CA LEU A 67 7.40 -7.76 8.11
C LEU A 67 7.66 -8.41 6.75
N THR A 68 7.16 -7.79 5.68
CA THR A 68 7.28 -8.31 4.30
C THR A 68 8.59 -7.89 3.64
N GLY A 69 9.16 -6.75 4.08
CA GLY A 69 10.28 -6.10 3.41
C GLY A 69 9.89 -5.38 2.10
N TYR A 70 8.59 -5.13 1.89
CA TYR A 70 8.06 -4.39 0.75
C TYR A 70 7.52 -3.04 1.20
N ALA A 71 7.64 -2.01 0.37
CA ALA A 71 6.96 -0.74 0.59
C ALA A 71 5.47 -0.92 0.28
N ILE A 72 4.62 -0.79 1.30
CA ILE A 72 3.17 -1.01 1.18
C ILE A 72 2.47 0.33 0.94
N GLU A 73 1.83 0.46 -0.22
CA GLU A 73 0.93 1.58 -0.52
C GLU A 73 -0.50 1.07 -0.54
N VAL A 74 -1.35 1.58 0.35
CA VAL A 74 -2.78 1.24 0.38
C VAL A 74 -3.55 2.40 -0.24
N THR A 75 -4.42 2.08 -1.19
CA THR A 75 -5.25 3.07 -1.88
C THR A 75 -6.67 2.54 -2.10
N SER A 76 -7.60 3.42 -2.45
CA SER A 76 -8.96 3.03 -2.84
C SER A 76 -9.13 3.11 -4.36
N PRO A 77 -10.07 2.36 -4.96
CA PRO A 77 -10.33 2.44 -6.41
C PRO A 77 -10.63 3.87 -6.89
N LYS A 78 -11.19 4.69 -6.00
CA LYS A 78 -11.53 6.10 -6.26
C LYS A 78 -10.28 6.98 -6.27
N GLU A 79 -9.36 6.77 -5.33
CA GLU A 79 -8.09 7.49 -5.29
C GLU A 79 -7.15 7.05 -6.42
N LEU A 80 -7.17 5.77 -6.78
CA LEU A 80 -6.38 5.24 -7.89
C LEU A 80 -6.75 5.91 -9.21
N GLN A 81 -8.05 6.04 -9.52
CA GLN A 81 -8.52 6.75 -10.71
C GLN A 81 -8.03 8.21 -10.74
N ALA A 82 -8.08 8.91 -9.61
CA ALA A 82 -7.59 10.29 -9.52
C ALA A 82 -6.06 10.42 -9.70
N LYS A 83 -5.27 9.44 -9.23
CA LYS A 83 -3.81 9.41 -9.40
C LYS A 83 -3.39 9.15 -10.85
N THR A 84 -4.07 8.24 -11.54
CA THR A 84 -3.76 7.91 -12.95
C THR A 84 -3.88 9.14 -13.87
N GLU A 85 -4.84 10.04 -13.60
CA GLU A 85 -4.96 11.30 -14.35
C GLU A 85 -3.78 12.26 -14.08
N THR A 86 -3.22 12.26 -12.88
CA THR A 86 -2.17 13.22 -12.45
C THR A 86 -0.75 12.78 -12.89
N GLU A 87 -0.46 11.49 -12.91
CA GLU A 87 0.87 10.97 -13.30
C GLU A 87 1.13 11.14 -14.81
N THR A 88 0.08 11.11 -15.63
CA THR A 88 0.15 11.30 -17.09
C THR A 88 0.59 12.72 -17.48
N GLU A 89 0.24 13.73 -16.67
CA GLU A 89 0.66 15.12 -16.89
C GLU A 89 2.13 15.35 -16.50
N THR A 90 2.62 14.68 -15.46
CA THR A 90 3.97 14.91 -14.91
C THR A 90 5.09 14.33 -15.79
N GLU A 91 4.82 13.22 -16.49
CA GLU A 91 5.79 12.63 -17.44
C GLU A 91 5.90 13.45 -18.74
N THR A 92 4.78 14.02 -19.19
CA THR A 92 4.74 14.85 -20.40
C THR A 92 5.50 16.17 -20.20
N GLU A 93 5.43 16.77 -19.01
CA GLU A 93 6.08 18.05 -18.72
C GLU A 93 7.61 17.92 -18.52
N ARG A 94 8.08 16.77 -17.99
CA ARG A 94 9.52 16.49 -17.87
C ARG A 94 10.21 16.23 -19.21
N ALA A 95 9.54 15.54 -20.14
CA ALA A 95 10.07 15.31 -21.48
C ALA A 95 10.24 16.62 -22.28
N ALA A 96 9.31 17.58 -22.11
CA ALA A 96 9.34 18.85 -22.82
C ALA A 96 10.47 19.81 -22.36
N ASN A 97 10.97 19.66 -21.13
CA ASN A 97 11.99 20.57 -20.57
C ASN A 97 13.43 20.07 -20.80
N ALA A 98 13.62 18.79 -21.14
CA ALA A 98 14.96 18.23 -21.42
C ALA A 98 15.49 18.58 -22.82
N ASP A 99 14.63 18.98 -23.76
CA ASP A 99 15.00 19.32 -25.14
C ASP A 99 15.51 20.78 -25.31
N ARG A 100 15.65 21.52 -24.21
CA ARG A 100 15.93 22.97 -24.21
C ARG A 100 17.28 23.35 -23.60
N VAL A 101 18.21 22.40 -23.44
CA VAL A 101 19.61 22.64 -22.99
C VAL A 101 20.61 22.18 -24.04
#